data_AF-A0A1E3HNE7-F1
#
_entry.id   AF-A0A1E3HNE7-F1
#
_cell.length_a   1.000
_cell.length_b   1.000
_cell.length_c   1.000
_cell.angle_alpha   90.00
_cell.angle_beta   90.00
_cell.angle_gamma   90.00
#
_symmetry.space_group_name_H-M   'P 1'
#
loop_
_entity.id
_entity.type
_entity.pdbx_description
1 polymer ?
#
loop_
_entity_poly.entity_id
_entity_poly.type
_entity_poly.pdbx_seq_one_letter_code
_entity_poly.pdbx_strand_id
1 'polypeptide(L)'
;MLLNPEQFTIRPATDGQALQHGKACFEVTNWRARMSLEDFNAIAEREQSDAEYAKDHGVIGWVLVRWDGYEGEIYSALETHRTKCFIKDKGQGQVRDGWVYVITAVVTPHKHRGQGYATHLIRLLHYILTSPSPTITQPAISQAIPPFPPSWGQRPPPIPHELVPYVPRADGSMLWSDVLMRVYERCTLGLKGRGFQSKQEWNHTLTWKLNGSPESQSDWEFIWESDLEDIYPVVSANSRHKLSQAQTTDKPAFLCDPASPGTLTMIPVRGSYSPQPTWRTRVLPYGIRLKATKGQGWEHEAVVLFSLYNSAASPRLCVTYMQNITPGLLPSLLASLDGVIQYSGAPWTEGEVWGLDPASELVHAWNRAEGRDVVVSTRIGTEAMAHVLGVCWYDEEEVDMVDSQMWAWV
;
A
#
# COMPACT_ATOMS: atom_id res chain seq x y z
N MET A 1 29.32 8.56 12.81
CA MET A 1 29.77 9.44 11.71
C MET A 1 28.53 9.90 10.98
N LEU A 2 28.41 11.17 10.61
CA LEU A 2 27.27 11.63 9.79
C LEU A 2 27.50 11.17 8.34
N LEU A 3 26.43 10.86 7.60
CA LEU A 3 26.49 10.49 6.19
C LEU A 3 27.26 11.57 5.39
N ASN A 4 28.22 11.13 4.56
CA ASN A 4 28.71 11.90 3.42
C ASN A 4 28.01 11.37 2.15
N PRO A 5 26.96 12.05 1.64
CA PRO A 5 26.15 11.55 0.53
C PRO A 5 26.95 11.19 -0.72
N GLU A 6 28.02 11.95 -1.00
CA GLU A 6 28.81 11.81 -2.22
C GLU A 6 29.51 10.45 -2.35
N GLN A 7 29.63 9.70 -1.25
CA GLN A 7 30.26 8.38 -1.22
C GLN A 7 29.30 7.23 -1.54
N PHE A 8 28.01 7.50 -1.70
CA PHE A 8 26.99 6.46 -1.82
C PHE A 8 26.17 6.57 -3.10
N THR A 9 25.67 5.42 -3.55
CA THR A 9 24.70 5.31 -4.65
C THR A 9 23.62 4.30 -4.30
N ILE A 10 22.56 4.33 -5.10
CA ILE A 10 21.48 3.35 -5.11
C ILE A 10 21.67 2.37 -6.29
N ARG A 11 21.26 1.12 -6.10
CA ARG A 11 21.14 0.12 -7.17
C ARG A 11 20.11 -0.96 -6.82
N PRO A 12 19.62 -1.74 -7.80
CA PRO A 12 18.94 -2.99 -7.51
C PRO A 12 19.84 -3.91 -6.69
N ALA A 13 19.26 -4.57 -5.69
CA ALA A 13 19.98 -5.50 -4.82
C ALA A 13 20.45 -6.74 -5.59
N THR A 14 21.67 -7.19 -5.31
CA THR A 14 22.07 -8.57 -5.64
C THR A 14 21.53 -9.56 -4.61
N ASP A 15 21.56 -10.87 -4.90
CA ASP A 15 21.08 -11.90 -3.97
C ASP A 15 21.74 -11.80 -2.58
N GLY A 16 23.05 -11.55 -2.55
CA GLY A 16 23.79 -11.35 -1.30
C GLY A 16 23.35 -10.11 -0.53
N GLN A 17 22.90 -9.07 -1.22
CA GLN A 17 22.37 -7.84 -0.63
C GLN A 17 20.91 -7.99 -0.20
N ALA A 18 20.10 -8.75 -0.94
CA ALA A 18 18.75 -9.12 -0.56
C ALA A 18 18.76 -9.93 0.76
N LEU A 19 19.71 -10.86 0.92
CA LEU A 19 19.91 -11.57 2.20
C LEU A 19 20.31 -10.64 3.35
N GLN A 20 21.11 -9.59 3.08
CA GLN A 20 21.43 -8.58 4.09
C GLN A 20 20.20 -7.74 4.45
N HIS A 21 19.38 -7.40 3.45
CA HIS A 21 18.13 -6.66 3.64
C HIS A 21 17.14 -7.47 4.49
N GLY A 22 16.90 -8.74 4.17
CA GLY A 22 16.06 -9.64 4.98
C GLY A 22 16.53 -9.74 6.43
N LYS A 23 17.85 -9.88 6.66
CA LYS A 23 18.43 -9.85 8.02
C LYS A 23 18.17 -8.53 8.74
N ALA A 24 18.32 -7.40 8.07
CA ALA A 24 18.07 -6.08 8.65
C ALA A 24 16.57 -5.88 8.97
N CYS A 25 15.66 -6.36 8.13
CA CYS A 25 14.22 -6.39 8.39
C CYS A 25 13.90 -7.26 9.61
N PHE A 26 14.51 -8.44 9.74
CA PHE A 26 14.32 -9.33 10.89
C PHE A 26 14.76 -8.70 12.23
N GLU A 27 15.76 -7.81 12.22
CA GLU A 27 16.17 -7.05 13.41
C GLU A 27 15.08 -6.08 13.92
N VAL A 28 14.09 -5.74 13.08
CA VAL A 28 12.93 -4.95 13.49
C VAL A 28 11.95 -5.86 14.24
N THR A 29 11.96 -5.75 15.57
CA THR A 29 11.27 -6.70 16.46
C THR A 29 9.78 -6.87 16.18
N ASN A 30 9.12 -5.80 15.72
CA ASN A 30 7.70 -5.82 15.38
C ASN A 30 7.42 -6.51 14.05
N TRP A 31 8.32 -6.43 13.07
CA TRP A 31 8.13 -7.02 11.74
C TRP A 31 8.30 -8.54 11.74
N ARG A 32 9.24 -9.06 12.54
CA ARG A 32 9.48 -10.51 12.58
C ARG A 32 8.32 -11.31 13.18
N ALA A 33 7.32 -10.69 13.80
CA ALA A 33 6.12 -11.34 14.35
C ALA A 33 6.34 -12.68 15.09
N ARG A 34 7.43 -12.76 15.89
CA ARG A 34 7.89 -13.97 16.64
C ARG A 34 8.39 -15.15 15.78
N MET A 35 8.58 -14.96 14.49
CA MET A 35 9.14 -15.96 13.57
C MET A 35 10.64 -16.16 13.79
N SER A 36 11.15 -17.31 13.36
CA SER A 36 12.58 -17.52 13.18
C SER A 36 13.09 -16.72 11.96
N LEU A 37 14.40 -16.52 11.84
CA LEU A 37 14.98 -15.87 10.65
C LEU A 37 14.74 -16.72 9.38
N GLU A 38 14.74 -18.04 9.52
CA GLU A 38 14.47 -18.97 8.43
C GLU A 38 13.04 -18.81 7.92
N ASP A 39 12.04 -18.86 8.81
CA ASP A 39 10.63 -18.67 8.44
C ASP A 39 10.40 -17.27 7.83
N PHE A 40 11.03 -16.24 8.41
CA PHE A 40 10.92 -14.87 7.92
C PHE A 40 11.43 -14.73 6.48
N ASN A 41 12.58 -15.33 6.17
CA ASN A 41 13.15 -15.31 4.82
C ASN A 41 12.34 -16.19 3.85
N ALA A 42 11.85 -17.35 4.31
CA ALA A 42 11.04 -18.24 3.49
C ALA A 42 9.74 -17.57 3.02
N ILE A 43 9.15 -16.70 3.84
CA ILE A 43 8.00 -15.87 3.42
C ILE A 43 8.41 -14.91 2.31
N ALA A 44 9.51 -14.18 2.48
CA ALA A 44 9.97 -13.23 1.47
C ALA A 44 10.32 -13.91 0.15
N GLU A 45 10.98 -15.07 0.19
CA GLU A 45 11.27 -15.90 -1.00
C GLU A 45 9.98 -16.33 -1.70
N ARG A 46 8.98 -16.76 -0.92
CA ARG A 46 7.68 -17.16 -1.45
C ARG A 46 6.88 -16.00 -2.03
N GLU A 47 6.94 -14.82 -1.42
CA GLU A 47 6.34 -13.60 -1.98
C GLU A 47 6.94 -13.29 -3.35
N GLN A 48 8.26 -13.38 -3.49
CA GLN A 48 8.94 -13.13 -4.77
C GLN A 48 8.61 -14.19 -5.84
N SER A 49 8.40 -15.45 -5.45
CA SER A 49 8.12 -16.54 -6.41
C SER A 49 6.66 -16.67 -6.81
N ASP A 50 5.74 -16.53 -5.84
CA ASP A 50 4.35 -16.95 -5.99
C ASP A 50 3.40 -15.76 -6.15
N ALA A 51 3.73 -14.60 -5.56
CA ALA A 51 2.77 -13.51 -5.47
C ALA A 51 2.60 -12.79 -6.82
N GLU A 52 1.34 -12.59 -7.21
CA GLU A 52 1.00 -11.91 -8.46
C GLU A 52 1.57 -10.49 -8.55
N TYR A 53 1.69 -9.79 -7.42
CA TYR A 53 2.27 -8.44 -7.36
C TYR A 53 3.81 -8.42 -7.49
N ALA A 54 4.49 -9.57 -7.38
CA ALA A 54 5.94 -9.67 -7.54
C ALA A 54 6.37 -10.08 -8.95
N LYS A 55 5.47 -10.70 -9.72
CA LYS A 55 5.71 -11.10 -11.12
C LYS A 55 6.18 -9.93 -11.98
N ASP A 56 7.00 -10.25 -12.99
CA ASP A 56 7.51 -9.28 -13.97
C ASP A 56 8.18 -8.06 -13.32
N HIS A 57 9.01 -8.35 -12.32
CA HIS A 57 9.70 -7.35 -11.49
C HIS A 57 8.73 -6.34 -10.86
N GLY A 58 7.53 -6.80 -10.49
CA GLY A 58 6.55 -5.99 -9.77
C GLY A 58 7.06 -5.53 -8.41
N VAL A 59 7.97 -6.31 -7.80
CA VAL A 59 8.76 -5.93 -6.64
C VAL A 59 10.23 -5.83 -7.00
N ILE A 60 10.89 -4.75 -6.61
CA ILE A 60 12.34 -4.57 -6.75
C ILE A 60 12.93 -4.12 -5.42
N GLY A 61 13.91 -4.88 -4.93
CA GLY A 61 14.74 -4.49 -3.79
C GLY A 61 15.83 -3.50 -4.22
N TRP A 62 15.95 -2.38 -3.49
CA TRP A 62 16.93 -1.33 -3.72
C TRP A 62 17.84 -1.16 -2.52
N VAL A 63 19.13 -0.99 -2.77
CA VAL A 63 20.12 -0.86 -1.71
C VAL A 63 20.98 0.39 -1.89
N LEU A 64 21.33 0.99 -0.77
CA LEU A 64 22.34 2.04 -0.69
C LEU A 64 23.70 1.40 -0.41
N VAL A 65 24.66 1.64 -1.29
CA VAL A 65 26.01 1.08 -1.25
C VAL A 65 27.04 2.16 -1.51
N ARG A 66 28.32 1.90 -1.22
CA ARG A 66 29.40 2.83 -1.55
C ARG A 66 29.75 2.78 -3.03
N TRP A 67 30.16 3.91 -3.59
CA TRP A 67 30.66 4.00 -4.98
C TRP A 67 31.89 3.10 -5.25
N ASP A 68 32.75 2.94 -4.25
CA ASP A 68 33.97 2.12 -4.32
C ASP A 68 33.75 0.64 -3.97
N GLY A 69 32.50 0.22 -3.74
CA GLY A 69 32.18 -1.12 -3.27
C GLY A 69 30.73 -1.51 -3.51
N TYR A 70 30.28 -1.52 -4.77
CA TYR A 70 28.88 -1.74 -5.09
C TYR A 70 28.31 -3.12 -4.71
N GLU A 71 29.17 -4.13 -4.60
CA GLU A 71 28.83 -5.50 -4.16
C GLU A 71 29.01 -5.70 -2.65
N GLY A 72 29.36 -4.63 -1.93
CA GLY A 72 29.67 -4.67 -0.52
C GLY A 72 28.43 -4.72 0.38
N GLU A 73 28.63 -4.28 1.62
CA GLU A 73 27.56 -4.19 2.61
C GLU A 73 26.51 -3.14 2.25
N ILE A 74 25.27 -3.39 2.65
CA ILE A 74 24.19 -2.41 2.51
C ILE A 74 24.23 -1.39 3.66
N TYR A 75 23.98 -0.12 3.34
CA TYR A 75 23.88 0.97 4.31
C TYR A 75 22.41 1.33 4.61
N SER A 76 21.52 1.06 3.68
CA SER A 76 20.07 1.06 3.84
C SER A 76 19.47 0.26 2.68
N ALA A 77 18.26 -0.25 2.85
CA ALA A 77 17.52 -0.92 1.79
C ALA A 77 16.04 -0.57 1.86
N LEU A 78 15.32 -0.82 0.77
CA LEU A 78 13.87 -0.76 0.66
C LEU A 78 13.40 -1.64 -0.50
N GLU A 79 12.10 -1.85 -0.59
CA GLU A 79 11.44 -2.45 -1.75
C GLU A 79 10.48 -1.45 -2.39
N THR A 80 10.33 -1.55 -3.72
CA THR A 80 9.30 -0.82 -4.46
C THR A 80 8.35 -1.79 -5.13
N HIS A 81 7.05 -1.56 -4.95
CA HIS A 81 5.97 -2.29 -5.59
C HIS A 81 5.38 -1.41 -6.69
N ARG A 82 5.42 -1.90 -7.93
CA ARG A 82 4.87 -1.19 -9.10
C ARG A 82 3.35 -1.36 -9.13
N THR A 83 2.63 -0.25 -9.01
CA THR A 83 1.16 -0.26 -8.95
C THR A 83 0.57 0.65 -10.02
N LYS A 84 -0.39 0.12 -10.80
CA LYS A 84 -1.17 0.94 -11.74
C LYS A 84 -2.04 1.93 -10.97
N CYS A 85 -2.24 3.12 -11.51
CA CYS A 85 -3.14 4.10 -10.92
C CYS A 85 -3.97 4.82 -11.98
N PHE A 86 -5.01 5.49 -11.50
CA PHE A 86 -5.78 6.46 -12.29
C PHE A 86 -5.50 7.86 -11.78
N ILE A 87 -5.41 8.81 -12.70
CA ILE A 87 -5.07 10.21 -12.42
C ILE A 87 -6.06 11.12 -13.13
N LYS A 88 -6.55 12.12 -12.41
CA LYS A 88 -7.29 13.25 -12.96
C LYS A 88 -6.46 14.50 -12.73
N ASP A 89 -5.87 15.00 -13.80
CA ASP A 89 -4.97 16.15 -13.72
C ASP A 89 -5.72 17.43 -13.31
N LYS A 90 -4.96 18.41 -12.80
CA LYS A 90 -5.49 19.71 -12.36
C LYS A 90 -6.25 20.40 -13.50
N GLY A 91 -7.48 20.82 -13.22
CA GLY A 91 -8.36 21.51 -14.16
C GLY A 91 -8.84 20.65 -15.33
N GLN A 92 -8.51 19.35 -15.37
CA GLN A 92 -8.91 18.46 -16.44
C GLN A 92 -10.14 17.63 -16.06
N GLY A 93 -11.00 17.36 -17.05
CA GLY A 93 -12.18 16.51 -16.88
C GLY A 93 -11.92 15.02 -17.11
N GLN A 94 -10.82 14.66 -17.78
CA GLN A 94 -10.55 13.28 -18.17
C GLN A 94 -9.65 12.56 -17.16
N VAL A 95 -9.89 11.27 -17.00
CA VAL A 95 -9.07 10.37 -16.19
C VAL A 95 -8.11 9.62 -17.11
N ARG A 96 -6.82 9.67 -16.81
CA ARG A 96 -5.76 8.93 -17.51
C ARG A 96 -5.16 7.84 -16.63
N ASP A 97 -4.45 6.92 -17.27
CA ASP A 97 -3.69 5.87 -16.59
C ASP A 97 -2.31 6.39 -16.20
N GLY A 98 -1.75 5.83 -15.13
CA GLY A 98 -0.44 6.17 -14.63
C GLY A 98 0.17 5.06 -13.78
N TRP A 99 1.29 5.38 -13.14
CA TRP A 99 2.00 4.48 -12.25
C TRP A 99 2.37 5.17 -10.94
N VAL A 100 2.12 4.48 -9.83
CA VAL A 100 2.67 4.83 -8.53
C VAL A 100 3.50 3.69 -8.00
N TYR A 101 4.49 4.01 -7.18
CA TYR A 101 5.29 3.00 -6.48
C TYR A 101 4.99 3.02 -5.00
N VAL A 102 4.54 1.88 -4.46
CA VAL A 102 4.49 1.71 -3.02
C VAL A 102 5.88 1.33 -2.53
N ILE A 103 6.42 2.12 -1.60
CA ILE A 103 7.70 1.86 -0.95
C ILE A 103 7.43 1.12 0.35
N THR A 104 8.03 -0.06 0.49
CA THR A 104 7.94 -0.89 1.69
C THR A 104 9.33 -1.31 2.17
N ALA A 105 9.38 -2.02 3.30
CA ALA A 105 10.57 -2.65 3.87
C ALA A 105 11.78 -1.70 4.01
N VAL A 106 11.53 -0.39 4.23
CA VAL A 106 12.60 0.61 4.38
C VAL A 106 13.35 0.33 5.68
N VAL A 107 14.59 -0.13 5.58
CA VAL A 107 15.38 -0.48 6.74
C VAL A 107 16.82 -0.03 6.62
N THR A 108 17.37 0.43 7.73
CA THR A 108 18.79 0.70 7.91
C THR A 108 19.33 -0.32 8.93
N PRO A 109 20.36 -1.11 8.59
CA PRO A 109 20.99 -2.04 9.53
C PRO A 109 21.39 -1.34 10.84
N HIS A 110 21.30 -2.03 11.99
CA HIS A 110 21.44 -1.39 13.30
C HIS A 110 22.69 -0.50 13.44
N LYS A 111 23.84 -0.97 12.93
CA LYS A 111 25.13 -0.25 12.94
C LYS A 111 25.15 1.08 12.15
N HIS A 112 24.20 1.29 11.24
CA HIS A 112 24.12 2.46 10.36
C HIS A 112 22.96 3.42 10.70
N ARG A 113 22.10 3.08 11.68
CA ARG A 113 20.90 3.89 12.01
C ARG A 113 21.27 5.29 12.51
N GLY A 114 20.36 6.23 12.29
CA GLY A 114 20.50 7.62 12.76
C GLY A 114 21.47 8.49 11.95
N GLN A 115 22.06 7.98 10.87
CA GLN A 115 23.06 8.69 10.06
C GLN A 115 22.50 9.32 8.78
N GLY A 116 21.23 9.04 8.43
CA GLY A 116 20.56 9.61 7.26
C GLY A 116 20.58 8.75 5.99
N TYR A 117 21.09 7.50 6.05
CA TYR A 117 21.17 6.61 4.89
C TYR A 117 19.81 6.32 4.24
N ALA A 118 18.77 5.99 5.01
CA ALA A 118 17.42 5.78 4.45
C ALA A 118 16.88 7.01 3.71
N THR A 119 17.04 8.19 4.30
CA THR A 119 16.62 9.46 3.66
C THR A 119 17.36 9.67 2.33
N HIS A 120 18.66 9.39 2.30
CA HIS A 120 19.45 9.54 1.08
C HIS A 120 19.09 8.48 0.02
N LEU A 121 18.89 7.23 0.43
CA LEU A 121 18.42 6.15 -0.46
C LEU A 121 17.14 6.56 -1.20
N ILE A 122 16.13 7.04 -0.46
CA ILE A 122 14.84 7.41 -1.05
C ILE A 122 14.97 8.65 -1.96
N ARG A 123 15.81 9.63 -1.59
CA ARG A 123 16.12 10.77 -2.45
C ARG A 123 16.69 10.33 -3.80
N LEU A 124 17.61 9.37 -3.79
CA LEU A 124 18.18 8.80 -5.02
C LEU A 124 17.13 7.99 -5.79
N LEU A 125 16.28 7.24 -5.09
CA LEU A 125 15.18 6.48 -5.70
C LEU A 125 14.21 7.37 -6.48
N HIS A 126 13.84 8.55 -5.96
CA HIS A 126 12.95 9.48 -6.67
C HIS A 126 13.50 9.85 -8.06
N TYR A 127 14.82 10.03 -8.19
CA TYR A 127 15.46 10.27 -9.49
C TYR A 127 15.43 9.04 -10.41
N ILE A 128 15.49 7.83 -9.87
CA ILE A 128 15.33 6.60 -10.65
C ILE A 128 13.90 6.50 -11.19
N LEU A 129 12.91 6.59 -10.30
CA LEU A 129 11.49 6.39 -10.66
C LEU A 129 10.92 7.46 -11.60
N THR A 130 11.49 8.66 -11.58
CA THR A 130 11.08 9.76 -12.47
C THR A 130 11.88 9.82 -13.77
N SER A 131 12.97 9.05 -13.91
CA SER A 131 13.78 9.09 -15.12
C SER A 131 12.97 8.63 -16.33
N PRO A 132 13.05 9.34 -17.47
CA PRO A 132 12.27 8.99 -18.65
C PRO A 132 12.65 7.59 -19.12
N SER A 133 11.65 6.72 -19.26
CA SER A 133 11.85 5.44 -19.91
C SER A 133 12.07 5.69 -21.42
N PRO A 134 13.17 5.23 -22.01
CA PRO A 134 13.49 5.49 -23.42
C PRO A 134 12.47 4.90 -24.41
N THR A 135 11.54 4.07 -23.93
CA THR A 135 10.57 3.32 -24.75
C THR A 135 9.15 3.89 -24.74
N ILE A 136 8.83 4.91 -23.93
CA ILE A 136 7.46 5.43 -23.84
C ILE A 136 7.42 6.91 -24.22
N THR A 137 6.86 7.21 -25.39
CA THR A 137 6.40 8.54 -25.79
C THR A 137 5.16 8.92 -24.97
N GLN A 138 5.32 9.20 -23.68
CA GLN A 138 4.29 9.86 -22.90
C GLN A 138 4.24 11.34 -23.30
N PRO A 139 3.05 11.96 -23.40
CA PRO A 139 2.94 13.41 -23.59
C PRO A 139 3.68 14.12 -22.46
N ALA A 140 4.46 15.15 -22.83
CA ALA A 140 5.29 15.92 -21.92
C ALA A 140 4.43 16.56 -20.82
N ILE A 141 4.49 16.02 -19.60
CA ILE A 141 3.96 16.71 -18.41
C ILE A 141 4.97 17.79 -17.99
N SER A 142 4.44 18.95 -17.60
CA SER A 142 5.08 20.26 -17.70
C SER A 142 6.03 20.69 -16.58
N GLN A 143 6.56 19.77 -15.76
CA GLN A 143 7.58 20.13 -14.77
C GLN A 143 8.86 19.32 -14.98
N ALA A 144 9.94 20.05 -15.29
CA ALA A 144 11.28 19.49 -15.36
C ALA A 144 11.65 18.97 -13.96
N ILE A 145 11.89 17.67 -13.85
CA ILE A 145 12.50 17.04 -12.67
C ILE A 145 13.67 17.93 -12.21
N PRO A 146 13.68 18.40 -10.94
CA PRO A 146 14.72 19.29 -10.45
C PRO A 146 16.12 18.73 -10.73
N PRO A 147 17.12 19.56 -11.08
CA PRO A 147 18.46 19.07 -11.37
C PRO A 147 19.02 18.30 -10.18
N PHE A 148 19.76 17.22 -10.46
CA PHE A 148 20.37 16.40 -9.42
C PHE A 148 21.35 17.24 -8.58
N PRO A 149 21.21 17.29 -7.24
CA PRO A 149 22.06 18.13 -6.40
C PRO A 149 23.53 17.68 -6.42
N PRO A 150 24.50 18.57 -6.73
CA PRO A 150 25.91 18.21 -6.69
C PRO A 150 26.40 17.75 -5.31
N SER A 151 25.82 18.33 -4.24
CA SER A 151 26.10 17.94 -2.85
C SER A 151 25.64 16.53 -2.47
N TRP A 152 24.91 15.85 -3.36
CA TRP A 152 24.52 14.45 -3.20
C TRP A 152 25.47 13.51 -3.96
N GLY A 153 26.51 14.05 -4.60
CA GLY A 153 27.49 13.30 -5.37
C GLY A 153 27.09 13.16 -6.83
N GLN A 154 27.23 11.95 -7.34
CA GLN A 154 26.87 11.62 -8.71
C GLN A 154 25.41 11.16 -8.79
N ARG A 155 24.78 11.39 -9.94
CA ARG A 155 23.44 10.87 -10.23
C ARG A 155 23.44 9.35 -10.10
N PRO A 156 22.34 8.72 -9.64
CA PRO A 156 22.20 7.27 -9.68
C PRO A 156 22.55 6.70 -11.06
N PRO A 157 23.20 5.52 -11.12
CA PRO A 157 23.42 4.83 -12.37
C PRO A 157 22.07 4.54 -13.05
N PRO A 158 22.03 4.43 -14.39
CA PRO A 158 20.83 4.00 -15.10
C PRO A 158 20.34 2.65 -14.58
N ILE A 159 19.02 2.45 -14.67
CA ILE A 159 18.41 1.14 -14.43
C ILE A 159 19.03 0.12 -15.41
N PRO A 160 19.39 -1.09 -14.96
CA PRO A 160 19.86 -2.15 -15.86
C PRO A 160 18.91 -2.35 -17.04
N HIS A 161 19.45 -2.56 -18.24
CA HIS A 161 18.67 -2.55 -19.48
C HIS A 161 17.51 -3.56 -19.45
N GLU A 162 17.73 -4.72 -18.85
CA GLU A 162 16.75 -5.78 -18.63
C GLU A 162 15.57 -5.38 -17.74
N LEU A 163 15.75 -4.41 -16.84
CA LEU A 163 14.71 -3.92 -15.93
C LEU A 163 13.93 -2.72 -16.50
N VAL A 164 14.45 -2.04 -17.52
CA VAL A 164 13.82 -0.83 -18.11
C VAL A 164 12.35 -1.04 -18.52
N PRO A 165 11.94 -2.17 -19.15
CA PRO A 165 10.53 -2.40 -19.50
C PRO A 165 9.61 -2.52 -18.27
N TYR A 166 10.18 -2.86 -17.12
CA TYR A 166 9.45 -3.14 -15.90
C TYR A 166 9.46 -1.97 -14.90
N VAL A 167 10.19 -0.90 -15.19
CA VAL A 167 10.21 0.31 -14.36
C VAL A 167 9.65 1.49 -15.14
N PRO A 168 8.32 1.54 -15.39
CA PRO A 168 7.71 2.71 -16.01
C PRO A 168 7.94 3.96 -15.16
N ARG A 169 7.91 5.13 -15.83
CA ARG A 169 7.98 6.41 -15.13
C ARG A 169 6.84 6.50 -14.12
N ALA A 170 7.17 6.86 -12.88
CA ALA A 170 6.21 7.09 -11.82
C ALA A 170 5.61 8.50 -11.90
N ASP A 171 4.31 8.61 -11.64
CA ASP A 171 3.63 9.88 -11.35
C ASP A 171 3.78 10.25 -9.85
N GLY A 172 3.96 9.24 -8.99
CA GLY A 172 4.21 9.43 -7.56
C GLY A 172 4.69 8.16 -6.86
N SER A 173 4.92 8.28 -5.55
CA SER A 173 5.20 7.16 -4.65
C SER A 173 4.42 7.31 -3.36
N MET A 174 4.14 6.19 -2.69
CA MET A 174 3.46 6.16 -1.40
C MET A 174 4.08 5.15 -0.46
N LEU A 175 3.83 5.30 0.84
CA LEU A 175 4.28 4.36 1.86
C LEU A 175 3.35 4.41 3.07
N TRP A 176 3.41 3.37 3.90
CA TRP A 176 2.82 3.34 5.22
C TRP A 176 3.92 3.29 6.27
N SER A 177 4.03 4.38 7.03
CA SER A 177 5.16 4.63 7.92
C SER A 177 4.92 4.08 9.32
N ASP A 178 5.84 3.23 9.78
CA ASP A 178 5.95 2.79 11.18
C ASP A 178 6.77 3.75 12.06
N VAL A 179 7.32 4.79 11.45
CA VAL A 179 8.03 5.88 12.13
C VAL A 179 7.30 7.20 11.90
N LEU A 180 7.75 8.27 12.55
CA LEU A 180 7.16 9.59 12.35
C LEU A 180 7.38 10.08 10.91
N MET A 181 6.32 10.57 10.27
CA MET A 181 6.34 11.04 8.88
C MET A 181 7.39 12.12 8.59
N ARG A 182 7.81 12.90 9.60
CA ARG A 182 8.93 13.86 9.53
C ARG A 182 10.25 13.28 9.01
N VAL A 183 10.44 11.95 9.09
CA VAL A 183 11.60 11.28 8.49
C VAL A 183 11.47 11.29 6.96
N TYR A 184 10.30 10.96 6.44
CA TYR A 184 10.01 10.87 5.01
C TYR A 184 9.71 12.22 4.36
N GLU A 185 9.25 13.22 5.11
CA GLU A 185 9.14 14.62 4.65
C GLU A 185 10.49 15.18 4.15
N ARG A 186 11.61 14.64 4.65
CA ARG A 186 12.98 15.02 4.25
C ARG A 186 13.48 14.27 3.01
N CYS A 187 12.77 13.25 2.56
CA CYS A 187 13.09 12.49 1.35
C CYS A 187 12.62 13.26 0.12
N THR A 188 13.31 14.35 -0.21
CA THR A 188 12.89 15.31 -1.23
C THR A 188 13.37 14.92 -2.63
N LEU A 189 12.64 15.32 -3.68
CA LEU A 189 13.18 15.37 -5.03
C LEU A 189 13.95 16.70 -5.23
N GLY A 190 15.29 16.61 -5.26
CA GLY A 190 16.17 17.79 -5.26
C GLY A 190 16.29 18.47 -3.89
N LEU A 191 17.05 19.59 -3.81
CA LEU A 191 17.35 20.26 -2.53
C LEU A 191 16.16 21.00 -1.90
N LYS A 192 15.21 21.46 -2.73
CA LYS A 192 14.08 22.29 -2.32
C LYS A 192 12.72 21.64 -2.59
N GLY A 193 12.71 20.43 -3.17
CA GLY A 193 11.48 19.70 -3.40
C GLY A 193 10.80 19.31 -2.10
N ARG A 194 9.54 18.93 -2.17
CA ARG A 194 8.81 18.34 -1.05
C ARG A 194 9.13 16.84 -1.00
N GLY A 195 9.19 16.28 0.22
CA GLY A 195 9.22 14.84 0.41
C GLY A 195 7.81 14.27 0.54
N PHE A 196 7.68 13.18 1.27
CA PHE A 196 6.37 12.60 1.54
C PHE A 196 5.51 13.53 2.38
N GLN A 197 4.28 13.73 1.93
CA GLN A 197 3.23 14.44 2.66
C GLN A 197 2.26 13.42 3.25
N SER A 198 1.75 13.70 4.43
CA SER A 198 0.67 12.92 5.02
C SER A 198 -0.45 13.86 5.41
N LYS A 199 -1.68 13.51 5.03
CA LYS A 199 -2.87 14.27 5.38
C LYS A 199 -3.72 13.49 6.37
N GLN A 200 -4.44 14.22 7.22
CA GLN A 200 -5.26 13.62 8.27
C GLN A 200 -6.37 12.75 7.67
N GLU A 201 -7.00 13.26 6.61
CA GLU A 201 -8.09 12.62 5.88
C GLU A 201 -7.73 11.24 5.31
N TRP A 202 -6.45 10.99 5.03
CA TRP A 202 -5.97 9.70 4.51
C TRP A 202 -5.76 8.64 5.59
N ASN A 203 -5.82 9.05 6.86
CA ASN A 203 -5.35 8.26 8.00
C ASN A 203 -6.46 7.98 9.02
N HIS A 204 -7.71 8.17 8.64
CA HIS A 204 -8.84 7.80 9.46
C HIS A 204 -8.97 6.28 9.61
N THR A 205 -9.36 5.87 10.81
CA THR A 205 -9.69 4.48 11.12
C THR A 205 -11.04 4.43 11.83
N LEU A 206 -11.76 3.36 11.58
CA LEU A 206 -12.99 3.02 12.29
C LEU A 206 -12.85 1.60 12.82
N THR A 207 -12.99 1.44 14.13
CA THR A 207 -13.07 0.14 14.80
C THR A 207 -14.46 -0.07 15.35
N TRP A 208 -14.94 -1.30 15.33
CA TRP A 208 -16.24 -1.67 15.88
C TRP A 208 -16.20 -3.05 16.52
N LYS A 209 -17.14 -3.29 17.42
CA LYS A 209 -17.34 -4.57 18.09
C LYS A 209 -18.10 -5.56 17.20
N LEU A 210 -17.56 -6.77 17.15
CA LEU A 210 -18.22 -7.94 16.58
C LEU A 210 -19.14 -8.53 17.64
N ASN A 211 -20.40 -8.74 17.28
CA ASN A 211 -21.41 -9.20 18.23
C ASN A 211 -21.54 -10.73 18.25
N GLY A 212 -21.10 -11.39 17.18
CA GLY A 212 -21.41 -12.80 16.93
C GLY A 212 -22.92 -13.04 16.74
N SER A 213 -23.27 -14.16 16.08
CA SER A 213 -24.59 -14.86 15.97
C SER A 213 -25.89 -14.01 15.95
N PRO A 214 -26.77 -14.16 14.94
CA PRO A 214 -27.43 -15.43 14.62
C PRO A 214 -27.31 -15.82 13.15
N GLU A 215 -27.66 -17.08 12.83
CA GLU A 215 -27.95 -17.52 11.46
C GLU A 215 -29.04 -16.62 10.84
N SER A 216 -28.63 -15.53 10.21
CA SER A 216 -29.47 -14.85 9.24
C SER A 216 -29.06 -15.32 7.86
N GLN A 217 -30.04 -15.77 7.08
CA GLN A 217 -29.87 -15.91 5.64
C GLN A 217 -29.39 -14.56 5.10
N SER A 218 -28.15 -14.53 4.63
CA SER A 218 -27.52 -13.34 4.08
C SER A 218 -27.49 -13.48 2.57
N ASP A 219 -27.93 -12.44 1.87
CA ASP A 219 -27.78 -12.35 0.41
C ASP A 219 -26.32 -12.11 0.00
N TRP A 220 -25.42 -11.88 0.97
CA TRP A 220 -24.00 -11.70 0.75
C TRP A 220 -23.33 -13.03 0.40
N GLU A 221 -22.67 -13.08 -0.74
CA GLU A 221 -21.89 -14.23 -1.21
C GLU A 221 -20.43 -14.08 -0.79
N PHE A 222 -19.78 -15.18 -0.36
CA PHE A 222 -18.33 -15.18 -0.18
C PHE A 222 -17.61 -15.01 -1.52
N ILE A 223 -16.51 -14.24 -1.49
CA ILE A 223 -15.58 -14.08 -2.59
C ILE A 223 -14.40 -15.03 -2.34
N TRP A 224 -14.21 -15.97 -3.26
CA TRP A 224 -13.08 -16.90 -3.28
C TRP A 224 -12.04 -16.44 -4.30
N GLU A 225 -10.90 -17.13 -4.32
CA GLU A 225 -9.84 -16.86 -5.29
C GLU A 225 -10.35 -16.94 -6.75
N SER A 226 -11.20 -17.92 -7.03
CA SER A 226 -11.82 -18.10 -8.36
C SER A 226 -12.76 -16.97 -8.77
N ASP A 227 -13.26 -16.17 -7.83
CA ASP A 227 -14.15 -15.04 -8.13
C ASP A 227 -13.38 -13.77 -8.49
N LEU A 228 -12.07 -13.70 -8.22
CA LEU A 228 -11.30 -12.46 -8.34
C LEU A 228 -11.24 -11.92 -9.78
N GLU A 229 -11.18 -12.79 -10.79
CA GLU A 229 -11.19 -12.40 -12.20
C GLU A 229 -12.46 -11.62 -12.56
N ASP A 230 -13.60 -11.97 -11.96
CA ASP A 230 -14.87 -11.26 -12.15
C ASP A 230 -14.93 -9.96 -11.33
N ILE A 231 -14.22 -9.89 -10.20
CA ILE A 231 -14.22 -8.72 -9.31
C ILE A 231 -13.35 -7.59 -9.86
N TYR A 232 -12.19 -7.89 -10.45
CA TYR A 232 -11.23 -6.87 -10.90
C TYR A 232 -11.84 -5.80 -11.83
N PRO A 233 -12.62 -6.15 -12.88
CA PRO A 233 -13.24 -5.14 -13.74
C PRO A 233 -14.24 -4.25 -12.99
N VAL A 234 -15.00 -4.82 -12.06
CA VAL A 234 -16.01 -4.10 -11.26
C VAL A 234 -15.34 -3.05 -10.37
N VAL A 235 -14.32 -3.45 -9.61
CA VAL A 235 -13.62 -2.54 -8.69
C VAL A 235 -12.81 -1.48 -9.45
N SER A 236 -12.21 -1.83 -10.58
CA SER A 236 -11.45 -0.90 -11.42
C SER A 236 -12.34 0.15 -12.08
N ALA A 237 -13.49 -0.26 -12.63
CA ALA A 237 -14.46 0.65 -13.22
C ALA A 237 -15.03 1.63 -12.19
N ASN A 238 -15.37 1.12 -10.99
CA ASN A 238 -15.84 1.95 -9.89
C ASN A 238 -14.78 2.95 -9.42
N SER A 239 -13.54 2.51 -9.25
CA SER A 239 -12.41 3.38 -8.90
C SER A 239 -12.21 4.49 -9.94
N ARG A 240 -12.21 4.16 -11.24
CA ARG A 240 -12.15 5.18 -12.29
C ARG A 240 -13.33 6.15 -12.23
N HIS A 241 -14.54 5.66 -11.99
CA HIS A 241 -15.73 6.50 -11.86
C HIS A 241 -15.64 7.44 -10.65
N LYS A 242 -15.27 6.93 -9.47
CA LYS A 242 -15.04 7.75 -8.26
C LYS A 242 -14.07 8.90 -8.55
N LEU A 243 -12.93 8.59 -9.19
CA LEU A 243 -11.96 9.61 -9.55
C LEU A 243 -12.52 10.62 -10.57
N SER A 244 -13.35 10.19 -11.52
CA SER A 244 -13.99 11.10 -12.48
C SER A 244 -14.86 12.15 -11.80
N GLN A 245 -15.43 11.85 -10.64
CA GLN A 245 -16.26 12.76 -9.85
C GLN A 245 -15.44 13.66 -8.89
N ALA A 246 -14.16 13.38 -8.68
CA ALA A 246 -13.31 14.17 -7.79
C ALA A 246 -13.12 15.60 -8.32
N GLN A 247 -13.10 16.58 -7.41
CA GLN A 247 -12.81 17.97 -7.74
C GLN A 247 -11.31 18.16 -7.90
N THR A 248 -10.87 18.62 -9.07
CA THR A 248 -9.45 18.83 -9.39
C THR A 248 -9.13 20.27 -9.81
N THR A 249 -9.94 21.24 -9.36
CA THR A 249 -9.78 22.66 -9.72
C THR A 249 -8.39 23.18 -9.32
N ASP A 250 -7.95 22.87 -8.10
CA ASP A 250 -6.73 23.47 -7.52
C ASP A 250 -5.51 22.53 -7.55
N LYS A 251 -5.74 21.22 -7.65
CA LYS A 251 -4.73 20.16 -7.58
C LYS A 251 -5.19 18.90 -8.31
N PRO A 252 -4.27 18.05 -8.79
CA PRO A 252 -4.61 16.74 -9.31
C PRO A 252 -5.18 15.83 -8.22
N ALA A 253 -5.91 14.81 -8.65
CA ALA A 253 -6.36 13.71 -7.81
C ALA A 253 -5.94 12.37 -8.42
N PHE A 254 -5.71 11.38 -7.57
CA PHE A 254 -5.37 10.02 -8.00
C PHE A 254 -5.91 8.96 -7.03
N LEU A 255 -5.88 7.72 -7.49
CA LEU A 255 -6.02 6.53 -6.65
C LEU A 255 -5.35 5.35 -7.35
N CYS A 256 -4.89 4.36 -6.56
CA CYS A 256 -4.38 3.11 -7.11
C CYS A 256 -5.51 2.35 -7.82
N ASP A 257 -5.19 1.63 -8.89
CA ASP A 257 -6.12 0.72 -9.54
C ASP A 257 -6.18 -0.58 -8.73
N PRO A 258 -7.33 -0.95 -8.13
CA PRO A 258 -7.44 -2.21 -7.39
C PRO A 258 -7.20 -3.44 -8.29
N ALA A 259 -7.38 -3.32 -9.61
CA ALA A 259 -7.06 -4.39 -10.55
C ALA A 259 -5.57 -4.47 -10.92
N SER A 260 -4.71 -3.64 -10.31
CA SER A 260 -3.26 -3.80 -10.44
C SER A 260 -2.86 -5.20 -9.93
N PRO A 261 -2.05 -5.97 -10.69
CA PRO A 261 -1.75 -7.38 -10.38
C PRO A 261 -1.38 -7.62 -8.91
N GLY A 262 -2.12 -8.50 -8.25
CA GLY A 262 -1.93 -8.89 -6.84
C GLY A 262 -2.16 -7.80 -5.78
N THR A 263 -2.45 -6.55 -6.17
CA THR A 263 -2.52 -5.44 -5.21
C THR A 263 -3.71 -5.59 -4.26
N LEU A 264 -4.90 -5.90 -4.79
CA LEU A 264 -6.12 -6.06 -3.99
C LEU A 264 -6.10 -7.23 -3.00
N THR A 265 -5.31 -8.27 -3.31
CA THR A 265 -5.22 -9.50 -2.51
C THR A 265 -3.94 -9.58 -1.68
N MET A 266 -3.11 -8.54 -1.71
CA MET A 266 -1.80 -8.55 -1.08
C MET A 266 -1.85 -8.94 0.41
N ILE A 267 -2.72 -8.29 1.18
CA ILE A 267 -2.85 -8.53 2.63
C ILE A 267 -3.25 -9.97 2.96
N PRO A 268 -4.32 -10.55 2.39
CA PRO A 268 -4.67 -11.94 2.64
C PRO A 268 -3.64 -12.94 2.08
N VAL A 269 -3.03 -12.67 0.93
CA VAL A 269 -1.97 -13.52 0.34
C VAL A 269 -0.75 -13.56 1.26
N ARG A 270 -0.24 -12.40 1.69
CA ARG A 270 0.86 -12.29 2.66
C ARG A 270 0.55 -12.99 3.98
N GLY A 271 -0.67 -12.85 4.48
CA GLY A 271 -1.15 -13.59 5.65
C GLY A 271 -1.15 -15.11 5.45
N SER A 272 -1.37 -15.60 4.22
CA SER A 272 -1.34 -17.03 3.89
C SER A 272 0.08 -17.63 3.85
N TYR A 273 1.11 -16.80 3.70
CA TYR A 273 2.50 -17.25 3.71
C TYR A 273 3.09 -17.29 5.12
N SER A 274 2.55 -16.49 6.05
CA SER A 274 2.93 -16.50 7.47
C SER A 274 2.62 -17.85 8.16
N PRO A 275 3.26 -18.17 9.29
CA PRO A 275 2.88 -19.33 10.10
C PRO A 275 1.39 -19.30 10.45
N GLN A 276 0.67 -20.34 10.05
CA GLN A 276 -0.79 -20.33 10.14
C GLN A 276 -1.27 -20.53 11.59
N PRO A 277 -2.25 -19.74 12.07
CA PRO A 277 -2.74 -19.87 13.42
C PRO A 277 -3.62 -21.13 13.56
N THR A 278 -3.65 -21.71 14.77
CA THR A 278 -4.35 -22.97 15.04
C THR A 278 -5.88 -22.90 14.86
N TRP A 279 -6.47 -21.70 14.95
CA TRP A 279 -7.90 -21.51 14.71
C TRP A 279 -8.27 -21.62 13.23
N ARG A 280 -7.32 -21.39 12.30
CA ARG A 280 -7.56 -21.44 10.86
C ARG A 280 -7.61 -22.89 10.40
N THR A 281 -8.76 -23.51 10.56
CA THR A 281 -9.03 -24.91 10.18
C THR A 281 -9.66 -25.03 8.79
N ARG A 282 -9.96 -23.90 8.14
CA ARG A 282 -10.67 -23.82 6.86
C ARG A 282 -9.98 -22.83 5.90
N VAL A 283 -10.29 -22.98 4.61
CA VAL A 283 -9.98 -21.94 3.61
C VAL A 283 -10.80 -20.70 3.96
N LEU A 284 -10.16 -19.54 3.91
CA LEU A 284 -10.78 -18.27 4.24
C LEU A 284 -11.18 -17.56 2.95
N PRO A 285 -12.39 -16.96 2.89
CA PRO A 285 -12.76 -16.11 1.77
C PRO A 285 -11.93 -14.82 1.78
N TYR A 286 -11.74 -14.24 0.60
CA TYR A 286 -11.10 -12.93 0.42
C TYR A 286 -12.05 -11.77 0.76
N GLY A 287 -13.36 -12.03 0.78
CA GLY A 287 -14.37 -11.01 0.99
C GLY A 287 -15.79 -11.53 0.91
N ILE A 288 -16.72 -10.59 0.82
CA ILE A 288 -18.14 -10.80 0.54
C ILE A 288 -18.64 -9.80 -0.50
N ARG A 289 -19.64 -10.19 -1.29
CA ARG A 289 -20.31 -9.31 -2.25
C ARG A 289 -21.83 -9.43 -2.21
N LEU A 290 -22.52 -8.34 -2.58
CA LEU A 290 -23.89 -8.36 -3.06
C LEU A 290 -23.86 -8.11 -4.56
N LYS A 291 -24.23 -9.12 -5.35
CA LYS A 291 -24.31 -9.00 -6.80
C LYS A 291 -25.41 -8.02 -7.21
N ALA A 292 -25.14 -7.28 -8.28
CA ALA A 292 -26.16 -6.49 -8.94
C ALA A 292 -27.29 -7.39 -9.46
N THR A 293 -28.53 -6.91 -9.41
CA THR A 293 -29.68 -7.63 -10.00
C THR A 293 -29.49 -7.71 -11.52
N LYS A 294 -30.03 -8.76 -12.16
CA LYS A 294 -29.93 -8.93 -13.62
C LYS A 294 -30.34 -7.64 -14.36
N GLY A 295 -29.41 -7.07 -15.12
CA GLY A 295 -29.60 -5.84 -15.90
C GLY A 295 -29.10 -4.57 -15.23
N GLN A 296 -28.66 -4.62 -13.97
CA GLN A 296 -27.95 -3.53 -13.30
C GLN A 296 -26.44 -3.60 -13.58
N GLY A 297 -25.78 -2.44 -13.63
CA GLY A 297 -24.33 -2.34 -13.83
C GLY A 297 -23.54 -2.52 -12.53
N TRP A 298 -22.22 -2.33 -12.65
CA TRP A 298 -21.25 -2.44 -11.54
C TRP A 298 -21.54 -1.45 -10.41
N GLU A 299 -22.23 -0.34 -10.69
CA GLU A 299 -22.62 0.69 -9.73
C GLU A 299 -23.60 0.17 -8.65
N HIS A 300 -24.24 -0.97 -8.90
CA HIS A 300 -25.14 -1.64 -7.96
C HIS A 300 -24.51 -2.86 -7.28
N GLU A 301 -23.27 -3.20 -7.60
CA GLU A 301 -22.55 -4.31 -6.96
C GLU A 301 -21.73 -3.80 -5.77
N ALA A 302 -22.05 -4.31 -4.58
CA ALA A 302 -21.31 -4.02 -3.36
C ALA A 302 -20.24 -5.08 -3.13
N VAL A 303 -18.99 -4.66 -2.90
CA VAL A 303 -17.85 -5.55 -2.65
C VAL A 303 -17.17 -5.09 -1.37
N VAL A 304 -16.94 -6.04 -0.46
CA VAL A 304 -16.17 -5.85 0.77
C VAL A 304 -15.12 -6.94 0.85
N LEU A 305 -13.85 -6.56 0.82
CA LEU A 305 -12.73 -7.47 1.02
C LEU A 305 -12.17 -7.32 2.41
N PHE A 306 -11.66 -8.41 2.96
CA PHE A 306 -11.12 -8.42 4.30
C PHE A 306 -9.97 -9.42 4.44
N SER A 307 -9.17 -9.21 5.49
CA SER A 307 -8.25 -10.21 6.00
C SER A 307 -8.59 -10.53 7.44
N LEU A 308 -8.61 -11.82 7.76
CA LEU A 308 -8.76 -12.32 9.12
C LEU A 308 -7.40 -12.65 9.76
N TYR A 309 -6.32 -12.58 8.99
CA TYR A 309 -5.00 -12.87 9.50
C TYR A 309 -3.95 -12.18 8.65
N ASN A 310 -3.31 -11.17 9.23
CA ASN A 310 -2.06 -10.64 8.75
C ASN A 310 -1.28 -10.16 9.97
N SER A 311 -0.15 -10.82 10.24
CA SER A 311 0.66 -10.58 11.43
C SER A 311 1.28 -9.17 11.47
N ALA A 312 1.34 -8.48 10.34
CA ALA A 312 1.94 -7.17 10.19
C ALA A 312 0.91 -6.04 10.09
N ALA A 313 -0.40 -6.31 9.98
CA ALA A 313 -1.44 -5.28 9.81
C ALA A 313 -2.26 -5.03 11.08
N SER A 314 -3.04 -6.03 11.53
CA SER A 314 -4.00 -5.84 12.63
C SER A 314 -4.40 -7.18 13.26
N PRO A 315 -4.53 -7.29 14.60
CA PRO A 315 -5.04 -8.47 15.29
C PRO A 315 -6.58 -8.49 15.33
N ARG A 316 -7.23 -8.04 14.26
CA ARG A 316 -8.69 -7.84 14.15
C ARG A 316 -9.20 -8.41 12.83
N LEU A 317 -10.52 -8.47 12.65
CA LEU A 317 -11.08 -8.55 11.29
C LEU A 317 -10.74 -7.24 10.59
N CYS A 318 -9.92 -7.28 9.55
CA CYS A 318 -9.50 -6.07 8.87
C CYS A 318 -10.17 -5.96 7.51
N VAL A 319 -11.10 -5.04 7.35
CA VAL A 319 -11.69 -4.72 6.04
C VAL A 319 -10.66 -3.95 5.23
N THR A 320 -10.19 -4.58 4.15
CA THR A 320 -9.10 -4.06 3.31
C THR A 320 -9.63 -3.13 2.23
N TYR A 321 -10.83 -3.42 1.70
CA TYR A 321 -11.49 -2.67 0.64
C TYR A 321 -13.00 -2.71 0.80
N MET A 322 -13.67 -1.59 0.52
CA MET A 322 -15.12 -1.48 0.42
C MET A 322 -15.51 -0.60 -0.77
N GLN A 323 -16.61 -1.00 -1.41
CA GLN A 323 -17.28 -0.16 -2.40
C GLN A 323 -18.79 -0.31 -2.36
N ASN A 324 -19.48 0.75 -2.78
CA ASN A 324 -20.93 0.81 -2.96
C ASN A 324 -21.72 0.42 -1.71
N ILE A 325 -21.12 0.62 -0.52
CA ILE A 325 -21.78 0.40 0.77
C ILE A 325 -22.54 1.66 1.15
N THR A 326 -23.87 1.58 1.10
CA THR A 326 -24.76 2.65 1.55
C THR A 326 -25.15 2.43 3.02
N PRO A 327 -25.60 3.48 3.74
CA PRO A 327 -26.14 3.35 5.09
C PRO A 327 -27.19 2.24 5.25
N GLY A 328 -28.03 2.02 4.22
CA GLY A 328 -29.07 1.00 4.24
C GLY A 328 -28.56 -0.44 4.15
N LEU A 329 -27.38 -0.66 3.56
CA LEU A 329 -26.74 -1.97 3.47
C LEU A 329 -25.93 -2.33 4.73
N LEU A 330 -25.65 -1.34 5.57
CA LEU A 330 -24.75 -1.54 6.71
C LEU A 330 -25.22 -2.60 7.71
N PRO A 331 -26.52 -2.69 8.10
CA PRO A 331 -26.96 -3.74 9.02
C PRO A 331 -26.71 -5.16 8.51
N SER A 332 -27.00 -5.44 7.23
CA SER A 332 -26.77 -6.77 6.65
C SER A 332 -25.29 -7.05 6.41
N LEU A 333 -24.49 -6.03 6.08
CA LEU A 333 -23.04 -6.13 6.00
C LEU A 333 -22.45 -6.53 7.35
N LEU A 334 -22.80 -5.81 8.42
CA LEU A 334 -22.29 -6.08 9.77
C LEU A 334 -22.64 -7.49 10.26
N ALA A 335 -23.87 -7.94 10.02
CA ALA A 335 -24.28 -9.32 10.31
C ALA A 335 -23.47 -10.35 9.51
N SER A 336 -23.17 -10.06 8.25
CA SER A 336 -22.34 -10.93 7.41
C SER A 336 -20.89 -11.01 7.89
N LEU A 337 -20.32 -9.88 8.36
CA LEU A 337 -18.97 -9.85 8.96
C LEU A 337 -18.91 -10.63 10.29
N ASP A 338 -19.96 -10.58 11.12
CA ASP A 338 -20.07 -11.47 12.28
C ASP A 338 -20.10 -12.96 11.86
N GLY A 339 -20.84 -13.27 10.79
CA GLY A 339 -20.91 -14.61 10.20
C GLY A 339 -19.57 -15.12 9.66
N VAL A 340 -18.74 -14.25 9.09
CA VAL A 340 -17.38 -14.57 8.63
C VAL A 340 -16.51 -15.07 9.80
N ILE A 341 -16.60 -14.43 10.96
CA ILE A 341 -15.86 -14.82 12.16
C ILE A 341 -16.31 -16.18 12.68
N GLN A 342 -17.62 -16.41 12.70
CA GLN A 342 -18.17 -17.72 13.05
C GLN A 342 -17.73 -18.81 12.06
N TYR A 343 -17.82 -18.55 10.76
CA TYR A 343 -17.43 -19.51 9.72
C TYR A 343 -15.95 -19.91 9.82
N SER A 344 -15.08 -18.92 10.06
CA SER A 344 -13.63 -19.09 10.11
C SER A 344 -13.12 -19.64 11.44
N GLY A 345 -13.88 -19.47 12.53
CA GLY A 345 -13.43 -19.76 13.89
C GLY A 345 -12.38 -18.77 14.42
N ALA A 346 -12.23 -17.60 13.77
CA ALA A 346 -11.27 -16.60 14.19
C ALA A 346 -11.63 -16.04 15.59
N PRO A 347 -10.64 -15.74 16.45
CA PRO A 347 -10.89 -15.31 17.83
C PRO A 347 -11.15 -13.80 17.96
N TRP A 348 -11.49 -13.12 16.86
CA TRP A 348 -11.60 -11.66 16.83
C TRP A 348 -12.93 -11.19 17.41
N THR A 349 -12.84 -10.16 18.26
CA THR A 349 -13.99 -9.48 18.87
C THR A 349 -14.23 -8.09 18.30
N GLU A 350 -13.32 -7.61 17.47
CA GLU A 350 -13.37 -6.30 16.83
C GLU A 350 -13.07 -6.42 15.33
N GLY A 351 -13.68 -5.52 14.57
CA GLY A 351 -13.32 -5.23 13.19
C GLY A 351 -12.69 -3.85 13.06
N GLU A 352 -11.94 -3.66 11.98
CA GLU A 352 -11.25 -2.42 11.64
C GLU A 352 -11.32 -2.13 10.15
N VAL A 353 -11.49 -0.85 9.80
CA VAL A 353 -11.44 -0.34 8.43
C VAL A 353 -10.73 1.01 8.39
N TRP A 354 -9.99 1.26 7.32
CA TRP A 354 -9.19 2.47 7.13
C TRP A 354 -9.74 3.33 5.99
N GLY A 355 -9.51 4.65 6.04
CA GLY A 355 -9.74 5.54 4.90
C GLY A 355 -11.21 5.92 4.64
N LEU A 356 -12.11 5.68 5.61
CA LEU A 356 -13.47 6.21 5.54
C LEU A 356 -13.52 7.63 6.08
N ASP A 357 -14.24 8.51 5.38
CA ASP A 357 -14.50 9.87 5.84
C ASP A 357 -15.40 9.85 7.08
N PRO A 358 -14.94 10.38 8.24
CA PRO A 358 -15.72 10.48 9.47
C PRO A 358 -17.04 11.25 9.33
N ALA A 359 -17.13 12.16 8.35
CA ALA A 359 -18.33 12.94 8.05
C ALA A 359 -19.30 12.24 7.08
N SER A 360 -18.93 11.06 6.55
CA SER A 360 -19.79 10.33 5.62
C SER A 360 -21.05 9.78 6.30
N GLU A 361 -22.14 9.69 5.55
CA GLU A 361 -23.38 9.08 6.03
C GLU A 361 -23.19 7.63 6.48
N LEU A 362 -22.26 6.90 5.84
CA LEU A 362 -21.92 5.53 6.18
C LEU A 362 -21.32 5.43 7.59
N VAL A 363 -20.32 6.27 7.92
CA VAL A 363 -19.72 6.29 9.27
C VAL A 363 -20.75 6.73 10.32
N HIS A 364 -21.59 7.71 10.00
CA HIS A 364 -22.69 8.10 10.89
C HIS A 364 -23.71 6.98 11.12
N ALA A 365 -24.03 6.18 10.09
CA ALA A 365 -24.89 5.01 10.24
C ALA A 365 -24.23 3.94 11.11
N TRP A 366 -22.91 3.74 10.97
CA TRP A 366 -22.12 2.83 11.80
C TRP A 366 -22.18 3.24 13.28
N ASN A 367 -21.95 4.51 13.58
CA ASN A 367 -22.02 5.04 14.95
C ASN A 367 -23.41 4.87 15.61
N ARG A 368 -24.48 4.79 14.82
CA ARG A 368 -25.85 4.54 15.30
C ARG A 368 -26.19 3.06 15.41
N ALA A 369 -25.34 2.15 14.92
CA ALA A 369 -25.60 0.72 14.96
C ALA A 369 -25.51 0.21 16.41
N GLU A 370 -26.61 -0.35 16.90
CA GLU A 370 -26.73 -0.79 18.28
C GLU A 370 -25.73 -1.91 18.62
N GLY A 371 -25.09 -1.79 19.78
CA GLY A 371 -24.13 -2.78 20.30
C GLY A 371 -22.80 -2.85 19.56
N ARG A 372 -22.50 -1.94 18.63
CA ARG A 372 -21.25 -1.97 17.83
C ARG A 372 -20.08 -1.21 18.44
N ASP A 373 -20.28 -0.46 19.53
CA ASP A 373 -19.21 0.24 20.27
C ASP A 373 -18.17 0.92 19.35
N VAL A 374 -18.67 1.74 18.40
CA VAL A 374 -17.85 2.27 17.30
C VAL A 374 -16.90 3.35 17.79
N VAL A 375 -15.65 3.26 17.37
CA VAL A 375 -14.62 4.27 17.63
C VAL A 375 -14.04 4.73 16.30
N VAL A 376 -14.10 6.05 16.06
CA VAL A 376 -13.44 6.70 14.93
C VAL A 376 -12.19 7.40 15.43
N SER A 377 -11.05 7.15 14.80
CA SER A 377 -9.77 7.72 15.20
C SER A 377 -8.91 8.11 13.99
N THR A 378 -7.70 8.59 14.23
CA THR A 378 -6.74 8.97 13.19
C THR A 378 -5.36 8.41 13.56
N ARG A 379 -4.69 7.78 12.59
CA ARG A 379 -3.31 7.33 12.74
C ARG A 379 -2.36 8.52 12.65
N ILE A 380 -1.65 8.82 13.74
CA ILE A 380 -0.77 10.00 13.85
C ILE A 380 0.73 9.67 14.00
N GLY A 381 1.12 8.39 13.96
CA GLY A 381 2.54 8.00 13.90
C GLY A 381 3.28 7.99 15.23
N THR A 382 2.61 8.25 16.36
CA THR A 382 3.20 8.23 17.71
C THR A 382 3.21 6.84 18.33
N GLU A 383 2.36 5.95 17.82
CA GLU A 383 2.27 4.55 18.24
C GLU A 383 3.19 3.70 17.36
N ALA A 384 3.76 2.64 17.92
CA ALA A 384 4.50 1.67 17.13
C ALA A 384 3.55 1.01 16.12
N MET A 385 3.97 0.92 14.86
CA MET A 385 3.16 0.37 13.76
C MET A 385 1.85 1.14 13.49
N ALA A 386 1.88 2.46 13.64
CA ALA A 386 0.74 3.30 13.28
C ALA A 386 0.43 3.31 11.76
N HIS A 387 1.31 2.77 10.90
CA HIS A 387 1.13 2.69 9.45
C HIS A 387 0.56 3.99 8.85
N VAL A 388 1.24 5.11 9.09
CA VAL A 388 0.76 6.41 8.60
C VAL A 388 1.02 6.52 7.10
N LEU A 389 -0.03 6.72 6.32
CA LEU A 389 0.04 6.86 4.87
C LEU A 389 0.69 8.20 4.50
N GLY A 390 1.76 8.11 3.72
CA GLY A 390 2.44 9.25 3.10
C GLY A 390 2.52 9.11 1.58
N VAL A 391 2.41 10.23 0.87
CA VAL A 391 2.48 10.32 -0.59
C VAL A 391 3.52 11.35 -1.00
N CYS A 392 4.38 11.00 -1.95
CA CYS A 392 5.30 11.92 -2.62
C CYS A 392 4.91 11.98 -4.11
N TRP A 393 4.31 13.10 -4.53
CA TRP A 393 3.85 13.34 -5.90
C TRP A 393 4.91 14.08 -6.70
N TYR A 394 5.15 13.69 -7.97
CA TYR A 394 6.31 14.20 -8.72
C TYR A 394 6.00 15.31 -9.71
N ASP A 395 4.76 15.44 -10.18
CA ASP A 395 4.40 16.38 -11.25
C ASP A 395 3.86 17.73 -10.75
N GLU A 396 3.38 17.79 -9.49
CA GLU A 396 2.78 18.98 -8.87
C GLU A 396 3.12 19.06 -7.38
N GLU A 397 2.95 20.23 -6.76
CA GLU A 397 3.28 20.43 -5.35
C GLU A 397 2.37 19.68 -4.37
N GLU A 398 1.12 19.42 -4.78
CA GLU A 398 0.10 18.76 -3.99
C GLU A 398 -0.75 17.83 -4.86
N VAL A 399 -1.30 16.79 -4.24
CA VAL A 399 -2.22 15.85 -4.86
C VAL A 399 -3.27 15.41 -3.83
N ASP A 400 -4.48 15.09 -4.27
CA ASP A 400 -5.46 14.40 -3.45
C ASP A 400 -5.52 12.90 -3.78
N MET A 401 -5.48 12.08 -2.74
CA MET A 401 -5.73 10.64 -2.84
C MET A 401 -7.21 10.38 -2.53
N VAL A 402 -7.94 9.86 -3.52
CA VAL A 402 -9.41 9.67 -3.43
C VAL A 402 -9.78 8.39 -2.68
N ASP A 403 -8.89 7.40 -2.66
CA ASP A 403 -9.05 6.16 -1.91
C ASP A 403 -7.78 5.90 -1.09
N SER A 404 -7.90 5.95 0.23
CA SER A 404 -6.82 5.70 1.20
C SER A 404 -7.04 4.44 2.04
N GLN A 405 -7.88 3.53 1.56
CA GLN A 405 -8.15 2.25 2.21
C GLN A 405 -6.89 1.36 2.25
N MET A 406 -6.96 0.34 3.10
CA MET A 406 -5.80 -0.48 3.46
C MET A 406 -5.33 -1.42 2.35
N TRP A 407 -6.14 -1.77 1.36
CA TRP A 407 -5.79 -2.77 0.34
C TRP A 407 -4.51 -2.46 -0.46
N ALA A 408 -4.11 -1.20 -0.57
CA ALA A 408 -2.86 -0.81 -1.22
C ALA A 408 -1.64 -0.84 -0.27
N TRP A 409 -1.84 -1.17 1.01
CA TRP A 409 -0.80 -1.33 2.02
C TRP A 409 0.04 -2.58 1.72
N VAL A 410 1.37 -2.40 1.82
CA VAL A 410 2.38 -3.40 1.50
C VAL A 410 3.24 -3.73 2.70
#